data_AF-A0A2G8THA3-F1
#
_entry.id   AF-A0A2G8THA3-F1
#
_cell.length_a   1.000
_cell.length_b   1.000
_cell.length_c   1.000
_cell.angle_alpha   90.00
_cell.angle_beta   90.00
_cell.angle_gamma   90.00
#
_symmetry.space_group_name_H-M   'P 1'
#
loop_
_entity.id
_entity.type
_entity.pdbx_description
1 polymer ?
#
loop_
_entity_poly.entity_id
_entity_poly.type
_entity_poly.pdbx_seq_one_letter_code
_entity_poly.pdbx_strand_id
1 'polypeptide(L)'
;MNTTTKPAAQKKRAEPSAERAANPFLDAELYTRTREYSPREAIFSKEMKAINERGAGKRNRDPLQAPSLQPLLGMVKKGLSLKDMFGKIIAGTDKGLWEGWMSTFGFEIRSVNYAPTGKRNAVLALDIGISSKANALFAKEGIPNWRSLVVEDCAELKIRHATEKTPFDACAVFYLDK
;
A
#
# COMPACT_ATOMS: atom_id res chain seq x y z
N MET A 1 21.71 -38.72 64.70
CA MET A 1 22.69 -37.70 64.26
C MET A 1 22.01 -36.85 63.21
N ASN A 2 21.64 -35.61 63.56
CA ASN A 2 21.00 -34.66 62.65
C ASN A 2 22.09 -33.84 61.97
N THR A 3 22.23 -33.95 60.65
CA THR A 3 23.12 -33.11 59.85
C THR A 3 22.33 -31.93 59.28
N THR A 4 22.57 -30.75 59.83
CA THR A 4 22.06 -29.46 59.35
C THR A 4 22.83 -29.02 58.11
N THR A 5 22.17 -29.01 56.94
CA THR A 5 22.75 -28.48 55.69
C THR A 5 22.50 -26.97 55.60
N LYS A 6 23.56 -26.16 55.60
CA LYS A 6 23.51 -24.71 55.35
C LYS A 6 23.18 -24.44 53.86
N PRO A 7 22.34 -23.45 53.53
CA PRO A 7 22.15 -23.04 52.14
C PRO A 7 23.36 -22.23 51.63
N ALA A 8 23.70 -22.45 50.36
CA ALA A 8 24.82 -21.80 49.67
C ALA A 8 24.59 -20.29 49.49
N ALA A 9 25.67 -19.52 49.63
CA ALA A 9 25.67 -18.07 49.48
C ALA A 9 25.22 -17.63 48.08
N GLN A 10 24.22 -16.75 48.02
CA GLN A 10 23.79 -16.10 46.79
C GLN A 10 24.93 -15.22 46.24
N LYS A 11 25.35 -15.46 44.99
CA LYS A 11 26.24 -14.56 44.25
C LYS A 11 25.59 -13.18 44.18
N LYS A 12 26.20 -12.19 44.84
CA LYS A 12 25.84 -10.78 44.68
C LYS A 12 25.98 -10.40 43.20
N ARG A 13 24.91 -9.91 42.60
CA ARG A 13 24.89 -9.30 41.28
C ARG A 13 25.79 -8.07 41.34
N ALA A 14 26.80 -8.01 40.46
CA ALA A 14 27.67 -6.85 40.36
C ALA A 14 26.83 -5.62 40.00
N GLU A 15 26.98 -4.54 40.76
CA GLU A 15 26.42 -3.24 40.42
C GLU A 15 27.09 -2.72 39.14
N PRO A 16 26.32 -2.18 38.18
CA PRO A 16 26.89 -1.64 36.95
C PRO A 16 27.72 -0.40 37.27
N SER A 17 29.00 -0.43 36.89
CA SER A 17 29.91 0.71 37.00
C SER A 17 29.37 1.90 36.18
N ALA A 18 29.24 3.04 36.84
CA ALA A 18 28.97 4.32 36.23
C ALA A 18 30.04 4.65 35.18
N GLU A 19 29.64 5.37 34.12
CA GLU A 19 30.46 5.82 32.97
C GLU A 19 30.71 4.80 31.85
N ARG A 20 29.62 4.30 31.25
CA ARG A 20 29.53 4.28 29.79
C ARG A 20 28.34 5.14 29.41
N ALA A 21 28.55 6.18 28.60
CA ALA A 21 27.45 6.87 27.94
C ALA A 21 26.51 5.80 27.36
N ALA A 22 25.21 5.89 27.68
CA ALA A 22 24.22 4.87 27.32
C ALA A 22 24.32 4.62 25.81
N ASN A 23 24.95 3.52 25.43
CA ASN A 23 25.11 3.18 24.03
C ASN A 23 23.72 2.76 23.53
N PRO A 24 23.07 3.54 22.65
CA PRO A 24 21.74 3.20 22.18
C PRO A 24 21.73 1.83 21.48
N PHE A 25 22.86 1.40 20.91
CA PHE A 25 23.04 0.07 20.30
C PHE A 25 23.23 -1.08 21.30
N LEU A 26 23.12 -0.83 22.60
CA LEU A 26 23.04 -1.87 23.65
C LEU A 26 21.65 -1.94 24.29
N ASP A 27 20.73 -1.08 23.87
CA ASP A 27 19.33 -1.16 24.29
C ASP A 27 18.65 -2.34 23.60
N ALA A 28 18.31 -3.36 24.36
CA ALA A 28 17.57 -4.52 23.86
C ALA A 28 16.20 -4.12 23.30
N GLU A 29 15.62 -2.99 23.75
CA GLU A 29 14.41 -2.42 23.17
C GLU A 29 14.65 -1.88 21.75
N LEU A 30 15.84 -1.36 21.44
CA LEU A 30 16.14 -0.83 20.11
C LEU A 30 16.12 -1.94 19.04
N TYR A 31 16.68 -3.11 19.35
CA TYR A 31 16.66 -4.25 18.42
C TYR A 31 15.33 -4.99 18.39
N THR A 32 14.55 -4.96 19.47
CA THR A 32 13.18 -5.53 19.46
C THR A 32 12.16 -4.62 18.77
N ARG A 33 12.41 -3.30 18.70
CA ARG A 33 11.59 -2.33 17.92
C ARG A 33 11.83 -2.42 16.41
N THR A 34 12.81 -3.19 15.96
CA THR A 34 13.03 -3.41 14.53
C THR A 34 12.11 -4.52 14.07
N ARG A 35 10.96 -4.17 13.47
CA ARG A 35 10.05 -5.15 12.86
C ARG A 35 10.84 -5.97 11.84
N GLU A 36 10.96 -7.27 12.06
CA GLU A 36 11.51 -8.20 11.07
C GLU A 36 10.54 -8.25 9.89
N TYR A 37 10.93 -7.63 8.77
CA TYR A 37 10.20 -7.76 7.52
C TYR A 37 10.30 -9.20 7.03
N SER A 38 9.18 -9.78 6.61
CA SER A 38 9.24 -11.01 5.84
C SER A 38 10.09 -10.79 4.57
N PRO A 39 10.75 -11.84 4.02
CA PRO A 39 11.51 -11.70 2.78
C PRO A 39 10.70 -11.08 1.64
N ARG A 40 9.39 -11.39 1.58
CA ARG A 40 8.44 -10.84 0.61
C ARG A 40 8.22 -9.34 0.79
N GLU A 41 8.04 -8.88 2.03
CA GLU A 41 7.89 -7.45 2.33
C GLU A 41 9.17 -6.67 2.05
N ALA A 42 10.34 -7.26 2.33
CA ALA A 42 11.62 -6.63 2.03
C ALA A 42 11.83 -6.43 0.52
N ILE A 43 11.49 -7.44 -0.30
CA ILE A 43 11.53 -7.32 -1.78
C ILE A 43 10.55 -6.26 -2.26
N PHE A 44 9.32 -6.28 -1.75
CA PHE A 44 8.30 -5.32 -2.13
C PHE A 44 8.66 -3.88 -1.76
N SER A 45 9.23 -3.67 -0.58
CA SER A 45 9.71 -2.36 -0.14
C SER A 45 10.80 -1.81 -1.08
N LYS A 46 11.73 -2.67 -1.52
CA LYS A 46 12.75 -2.31 -2.52
C LYS A 46 12.14 -2.00 -3.89
N GLU A 47 11.21 -2.82 -4.36
CA GLU A 47 10.44 -2.58 -5.60
C GLU A 47 9.75 -1.22 -5.54
N MET A 48 9.03 -0.94 -4.45
CA MET A 48 8.29 0.31 -4.31
C MET A 48 9.20 1.53 -4.20
N LYS A 49 10.37 1.40 -3.56
CA LYS A 49 11.38 2.46 -3.55
C LYS A 49 11.84 2.79 -4.96
N ALA A 50 12.18 1.78 -5.77
CA ALA A 50 12.60 1.98 -7.16
C ALA A 50 11.49 2.59 -8.03
N ILE A 51 10.24 2.16 -7.83
CA ILE A 51 9.08 2.74 -8.51
C ILE A 51 8.88 4.21 -8.10
N ASN A 52 9.04 4.54 -6.82
CA ASN A 52 8.92 5.92 -6.34
C ASN A 52 10.04 6.83 -6.85
N GLU A 53 11.28 6.32 -6.92
CA GLU A 53 12.41 7.03 -7.52
C GLU A 53 12.19 7.30 -9.01
N ARG A 54 11.49 6.39 -9.71
CA ARG A 54 11.02 6.66 -11.06
C ARG A 54 10.00 7.79 -11.02
N GLY A 55 8.97 7.71 -10.19
CA GLY A 55 8.00 8.79 -9.99
C GLY A 55 6.77 8.71 -10.90
N ALA A 56 5.69 9.34 -10.44
CA ALA A 56 4.36 9.28 -11.04
C ALA A 56 4.16 10.24 -12.22
N GLY A 57 3.11 10.01 -13.03
CA GLY A 57 2.59 10.99 -13.97
C GLY A 57 3.46 11.25 -15.20
N LYS A 58 4.29 10.28 -15.60
CA LYS A 58 5.18 10.36 -16.76
C LYS A 58 4.47 10.16 -18.09
N ARG A 59 3.28 9.57 -18.08
CA ARG A 59 2.53 9.16 -19.27
C ARG A 59 1.09 9.69 -19.24
N ASN A 60 0.13 8.90 -19.72
CA ASN A 60 -1.24 9.33 -19.87
C ASN A 60 -1.98 9.23 -18.53
N ARG A 61 -2.27 10.39 -17.95
CA ARG A 61 -2.96 10.52 -16.65
C ARG A 61 -4.48 10.43 -16.74
N ASP A 62 -5.05 10.22 -17.93
CA ASP A 62 -6.47 9.97 -18.10
C ASP A 62 -6.77 8.48 -17.78
N PRO A 63 -7.52 8.17 -16.71
CA PRO A 63 -7.79 6.79 -16.32
C PRO A 63 -8.61 6.00 -17.35
N LEU A 64 -9.31 6.66 -18.28
CA LEU A 64 -10.05 6.01 -19.37
C LEU A 64 -9.17 5.56 -20.53
N GLN A 65 -7.95 6.11 -20.61
CA GLN A 65 -7.04 5.93 -21.74
C GLN A 65 -5.63 5.48 -21.32
N ALA A 66 -5.33 5.43 -20.02
CA ALA A 66 -4.07 4.96 -19.47
C ALA A 66 -3.77 3.53 -19.96
N PRO A 67 -2.67 3.33 -20.72
CA PRO A 67 -2.27 2.01 -21.20
C PRO A 67 -2.10 1.00 -20.06
N SER A 68 -1.57 1.44 -18.91
CA SER A 68 -1.40 0.59 -17.73
C SER A 68 -2.71 0.05 -17.17
N LEU A 69 -3.85 0.71 -17.42
CA LEU A 69 -5.15 0.33 -16.90
C LEU A 69 -5.95 -0.52 -17.88
N GLN A 70 -5.49 -0.72 -19.13
CA GLN A 70 -6.23 -1.51 -20.13
C GLN A 70 -6.64 -2.91 -19.65
N PRO A 71 -5.78 -3.69 -18.95
CA PRO A 71 -6.17 -4.97 -18.36
C PRO A 71 -7.36 -4.88 -17.39
N LEU A 72 -7.51 -3.76 -16.69
CA LEU A 72 -8.61 -3.53 -15.75
C LEU A 72 -9.84 -2.94 -16.45
N LEU A 73 -9.64 -2.00 -17.39
CA LEU A 73 -10.72 -1.30 -18.09
C LEU A 73 -11.58 -2.25 -18.93
N GLY A 74 -10.99 -3.29 -19.52
CA GLY A 74 -11.71 -4.31 -20.28
C GLY A 74 -12.50 -5.29 -19.43
N MET A 75 -12.33 -5.29 -18.10
CA MET A 75 -13.03 -6.23 -17.24
C MET A 75 -14.51 -5.89 -17.13
N VAL A 76 -15.35 -6.91 -17.33
CA VAL A 76 -16.81 -6.81 -17.24
C VAL A 76 -17.30 -7.51 -15.98
N LYS A 77 -18.18 -6.85 -15.24
CA LYS A 77 -18.89 -7.44 -14.10
C LYS A 77 -20.34 -7.01 -14.09
N LYS A 78 -21.24 -8.00 -14.09
CA LYS A 78 -22.70 -7.80 -14.21
C LYS A 78 -23.08 -7.00 -15.47
N GLY A 79 -22.45 -7.29 -16.60
CA GLY A 79 -22.76 -6.64 -17.90
C GLY A 79 -22.25 -5.21 -18.04
N LEU A 80 -21.47 -4.70 -17.08
CA LEU A 80 -20.89 -3.36 -17.10
C LEU A 80 -19.36 -3.47 -17.07
N SER A 81 -18.66 -2.72 -17.92
CA SER A 81 -17.19 -2.64 -17.87
C SER A 81 -16.71 -1.60 -16.86
N LEU A 82 -15.47 -1.71 -16.41
CA LEU A 82 -14.86 -0.70 -15.53
C LEU A 82 -14.76 0.66 -16.24
N LYS A 83 -14.48 0.64 -17.55
CA LYS A 83 -14.47 1.84 -18.39
C LYS A 83 -15.84 2.54 -18.42
N ASP A 84 -16.91 1.78 -18.60
CA ASP A 84 -18.27 2.34 -18.60
C ASP A 84 -18.64 2.89 -17.23
N MET A 85 -18.23 2.22 -16.15
CA MET A 85 -18.44 2.69 -14.79
C MET A 85 -17.73 4.03 -14.54
N PHE A 86 -16.47 4.17 -14.96
CA PHE A 86 -15.76 5.45 -14.90
C PHE A 86 -16.49 6.54 -15.69
N GLY A 87 -16.97 6.22 -16.90
CA GLY A 87 -17.78 7.13 -17.71
C GLY A 87 -19.06 7.58 -16.99
N LYS A 88 -19.77 6.67 -16.31
CA LYS A 88 -20.97 7.01 -15.51
C LYS A 88 -20.67 7.90 -14.31
N ILE A 89 -19.55 7.67 -13.62
CA ILE A 89 -19.10 8.51 -12.50
C ILE A 89 -18.83 9.93 -12.98
N ILE A 90 -18.06 10.08 -14.07
CA ILE A 90 -17.76 11.38 -14.70
C ILE A 90 -19.06 12.08 -15.13
N ALA A 91 -19.94 11.34 -15.81
CA ALA A 91 -21.24 11.84 -16.26
C ALA A 91 -22.23 12.12 -15.11
N GLY A 92 -21.90 11.73 -13.87
CA GLY A 92 -22.73 11.85 -12.68
C GLY A 92 -24.15 11.28 -12.83
N THR A 93 -24.29 10.28 -13.69
CA THR A 93 -25.57 9.60 -13.97
C THR A 93 -25.86 8.48 -12.98
N ASP A 94 -24.86 8.05 -12.22
CA ASP A 94 -24.96 7.09 -11.14
C ASP A 94 -24.55 7.79 -9.83
N LYS A 95 -25.19 7.47 -8.69
CA LYS A 95 -25.10 8.24 -7.41
C LYS A 95 -24.83 7.40 -6.15
N GLY A 96 -24.12 6.26 -6.23
CA GLY A 96 -23.38 5.80 -5.05
C GLY A 96 -23.42 4.32 -4.71
N LEU A 97 -23.38 3.42 -5.69
CA LEU A 97 -23.25 1.98 -5.42
C LEU A 97 -22.00 1.34 -6.07
N TRP A 98 -20.96 2.14 -6.30
CA TRP A 98 -19.79 1.68 -7.06
C TRP A 98 -18.68 1.10 -6.19
N GLU A 99 -18.56 1.49 -4.92
CA GLU A 99 -17.42 1.12 -4.06
C GLU A 99 -17.26 -0.41 -3.97
N GLY A 100 -18.33 -1.13 -3.64
CA GLY A 100 -18.31 -2.59 -3.58
C GLY A 100 -17.96 -3.22 -4.93
N TRP A 101 -18.40 -2.62 -6.04
CA TRP A 101 -18.11 -3.10 -7.39
C TRP A 101 -16.66 -2.83 -7.80
N MET A 102 -16.16 -1.61 -7.58
CA MET A 102 -14.79 -1.16 -7.88
C MET A 102 -13.74 -1.85 -7.03
N SER A 103 -14.07 -2.18 -5.77
CA SER A 103 -13.19 -2.92 -4.87
C SER A 103 -12.79 -4.29 -5.42
N THR A 104 -13.54 -4.83 -6.39
CA THR A 104 -13.22 -6.13 -7.01
C THR A 104 -12.13 -6.03 -8.07
N PHE A 105 -11.84 -4.82 -8.54
CA PHE A 105 -10.71 -4.50 -9.42
C PHE A 105 -9.53 -3.89 -8.65
N GLY A 106 -9.61 -3.82 -7.32
CA GLY A 106 -8.60 -3.19 -6.46
C GLY A 106 -8.71 -1.67 -6.38
N PHE A 107 -9.79 -1.07 -6.89
CA PHE A 107 -10.02 0.37 -6.77
C PHE A 107 -10.85 0.73 -5.54
N GLU A 108 -10.43 1.80 -4.88
CA GLU A 108 -11.15 2.54 -3.85
C GLU A 108 -11.53 3.91 -4.41
N ILE A 109 -12.75 4.39 -4.12
CA ILE A 109 -13.14 5.78 -4.35
C ILE A 109 -12.86 6.55 -3.07
N ARG A 110 -11.99 7.56 -3.14
CA ARG A 110 -11.61 8.37 -1.97
C ARG A 110 -12.44 9.63 -1.79
N SER A 111 -12.88 10.20 -2.89
CA SER A 111 -13.78 11.35 -2.88
C SER A 111 -14.50 11.46 -4.22
N VAL A 112 -15.72 11.96 -4.21
CA VAL A 112 -16.44 12.34 -5.42
C VAL A 112 -17.10 13.70 -5.21
N ASN A 113 -16.92 14.59 -6.18
CA ASN A 113 -17.62 15.87 -6.25
C ASN A 113 -18.70 15.80 -7.34
N TYR A 114 -19.96 15.86 -6.91
CA TYR A 114 -21.14 15.92 -7.80
C TYR A 114 -21.68 17.33 -8.00
N ALA A 115 -20.86 18.37 -7.79
CA ALA A 115 -21.28 19.77 -7.90
C ALA A 115 -22.14 19.99 -9.16
N PRO A 116 -23.39 20.48 -9.02
CA PRO A 116 -24.27 20.77 -10.16
C PRO A 116 -23.71 21.86 -11.08
N THR A 117 -22.90 22.76 -10.52
CA THR A 117 -22.38 23.97 -11.16
C THR A 117 -20.84 24.06 -11.12
N GLY A 118 -20.16 23.01 -10.65
CA GLY A 118 -18.70 22.95 -10.54
C GLY A 118 -18.11 21.80 -11.35
N LYS A 119 -16.77 21.76 -11.47
CA LYS A 119 -16.09 20.61 -12.07
C LYS A 119 -16.38 19.35 -11.25
N ARG A 120 -17.00 18.37 -11.88
CA ARG A 120 -17.14 17.03 -11.30
C ARG A 120 -15.76 16.42 -11.26
N ASN A 121 -15.48 15.69 -10.19
CA ASN A 121 -14.27 14.89 -10.12
C ASN A 121 -14.47 13.72 -9.19
N ALA A 122 -13.77 12.63 -9.46
CA ALA A 122 -13.62 11.55 -8.49
C ALA A 122 -12.15 11.19 -8.33
N VAL A 123 -11.75 10.98 -7.08
CA VAL A 123 -10.40 10.52 -6.74
C VAL A 123 -10.47 9.03 -6.55
N LEU A 124 -9.78 8.30 -7.42
CA LEU A 124 -9.63 6.85 -7.32
C LEU A 124 -8.26 6.51 -6.76
N ALA A 125 -8.20 5.44 -5.98
CA ALA A 125 -6.94 4.83 -5.56
C ALA A 125 -6.95 3.35 -5.97
N LEU A 126 -5.99 2.96 -6.81
CA LEU A 126 -5.72 1.56 -7.10
C LEU A 126 -4.75 1.01 -6.05
N ASP A 127 -5.15 -0.01 -5.31
CA ASP A 127 -4.27 -0.78 -4.45
C ASP A 127 -3.17 -1.44 -5.29
N ILE A 128 -1.92 -1.08 -5.02
CA ILE A 128 -0.73 -1.67 -5.64
C ILE A 128 0.12 -2.44 -4.62
N GLY A 129 -0.44 -2.75 -3.45
CA GLY A 129 0.20 -3.50 -2.39
C GLY A 129 0.55 -4.94 -2.75
N ILE A 130 1.20 -5.62 -1.80
CA ILE A 130 1.56 -7.04 -1.89
C ILE A 130 0.32 -7.92 -2.10
N SER A 131 -0.77 -7.59 -1.41
CA SER A 131 -2.04 -8.32 -1.42
C SER A 131 -3.03 -7.80 -2.46
N SER A 132 -2.61 -6.91 -3.36
CA SER A 132 -3.51 -6.32 -4.35
C SER A 132 -4.27 -7.37 -5.14
N LYS A 133 -5.59 -7.17 -5.25
CA LYS A 133 -6.48 -8.01 -6.08
C LYS A 133 -6.13 -7.92 -7.56
N ALA A 134 -5.47 -6.83 -7.98
CA ALA A 134 -5.05 -6.65 -9.35
C ALA A 134 -3.88 -7.58 -9.74
N ASN A 135 -3.13 -8.14 -8.77
CA ASN A 135 -2.00 -9.03 -9.05
C ASN A 135 -2.39 -10.19 -9.98
N ALA A 136 -3.50 -10.88 -9.68
CA ALA A 136 -3.93 -12.03 -10.48
C ALA A 136 -4.37 -11.62 -11.89
N LEU A 137 -4.97 -10.44 -12.04
CA LEU A 137 -5.42 -9.91 -13.32
C LEU A 137 -4.23 -9.60 -14.22
N PHE A 138 -3.26 -8.81 -13.73
CA PHE A 138 -2.07 -8.48 -14.51
C PHE A 138 -1.16 -9.68 -14.77
N ALA A 139 -1.08 -10.64 -13.84
CA ALA A 139 -0.34 -11.88 -14.06
C ALA A 139 -0.94 -12.70 -15.22
N LYS A 140 -2.28 -12.80 -15.30
CA LYS A 140 -2.98 -13.48 -16.40
C LYS A 140 -2.68 -12.85 -17.76
N GLU A 141 -2.57 -11.53 -17.81
CA GLU A 141 -2.23 -10.77 -19.02
C GLU A 141 -0.70 -10.75 -19.31
N GLY A 142 0.12 -11.44 -18.50
CA GLY A 142 1.57 -11.54 -18.72
C GLY A 142 2.35 -10.27 -18.39
N ILE A 143 1.85 -9.43 -17.48
CA ILE A 143 2.44 -8.13 -17.12
C ILE A 143 2.98 -8.16 -15.68
N PRO A 144 4.19 -8.71 -15.45
CA PRO A 144 4.73 -8.88 -14.10
C PRO A 144 5.13 -7.56 -13.42
N ASN A 145 5.49 -6.52 -14.18
CA ASN A 145 5.95 -5.22 -13.68
C ASN A 145 4.83 -4.16 -13.62
N TRP A 146 3.58 -4.59 -13.55
CA TRP A 146 2.40 -3.73 -13.70
C TRP A 146 2.36 -2.53 -12.75
N ARG A 147 2.89 -2.65 -11.52
CA ARG A 147 2.93 -1.54 -10.55
C ARG A 147 3.70 -0.34 -11.06
N SER A 148 4.86 -0.55 -11.68
CA SER A 148 5.63 0.53 -12.31
C SER A 148 4.84 1.18 -13.43
N LEU A 149 4.17 0.39 -14.26
CA LEU A 149 3.38 0.89 -15.39
C LEU A 149 2.22 1.75 -14.90
N VAL A 150 1.50 1.26 -13.90
CA VAL A 150 0.39 1.97 -13.25
C VAL A 150 0.87 3.29 -12.64
N VAL A 151 2.02 3.29 -11.97
CA VAL A 151 2.56 4.52 -11.37
C VAL A 151 2.95 5.55 -12.44
N GLU A 152 3.49 5.13 -13.58
CA GLU A 152 3.82 6.05 -14.68
C GLU A 152 2.58 6.76 -15.26
N ASP A 153 1.43 6.09 -15.26
CA ASP A 153 0.16 6.65 -15.73
C ASP A 153 -0.68 7.31 -14.60
N CYS A 154 -0.32 7.14 -13.32
CA CYS A 154 -1.08 7.73 -12.22
C CYS A 154 -0.75 9.20 -11.97
N ALA A 155 -1.63 9.90 -11.24
CA ALA A 155 -1.40 11.28 -10.86
C ALA A 155 -0.47 11.42 -9.65
N GLU A 156 -0.60 10.51 -8.69
CA GLU A 156 0.20 10.51 -7.46
C GLU A 156 0.40 9.06 -7.00
N LEU A 157 1.59 8.75 -6.48
CA LEU A 157 1.87 7.50 -5.77
C LEU A 157 1.87 7.80 -4.26
N LYS A 158 1.06 7.07 -3.50
CA LYS A 158 1.07 7.14 -2.03
C LYS A 158 1.60 5.84 -1.45
N ILE A 159 2.71 5.94 -0.72
CA ILE A 159 3.33 4.84 0.00
C ILE A 159 3.15 5.08 1.51
N ARG A 160 2.67 4.06 2.21
CA ARG A 160 2.62 4.01 3.66
C ARG A 160 3.59 2.93 4.11
N HIS A 161 4.68 3.35 4.74
CA HIS A 161 5.62 2.41 5.35
C HIS A 161 4.96 1.67 6.51
N ALA A 162 5.40 0.43 6.73
CA ALA A 162 4.93 -0.36 7.85
C ALA A 162 5.27 0.34 9.18
N THR A 163 4.35 0.24 10.13
CA THR A 163 4.58 0.56 11.55
C THR A 163 4.37 -0.72 12.37
N GLU A 164 4.48 -0.63 13.69
CA GLU A 164 4.09 -1.72 14.60
C GLU A 164 2.62 -2.13 14.40
N LYS A 165 1.74 -1.17 14.06
CA LYS A 165 0.28 -1.38 14.01
C LYS A 165 -0.26 -1.47 12.59
N THR A 166 0.47 -1.00 11.59
CA THR A 166 0.00 -0.96 10.20
C THR A 166 0.97 -1.69 9.27
N PRO A 167 0.49 -2.55 8.36
CA PRO A 167 1.34 -3.12 7.34
C PRO A 167 1.81 -2.05 6.36
N PHE A 168 2.84 -2.40 5.57
CA PHE A 168 3.23 -1.60 4.42
C PHE A 168 2.09 -1.61 3.40
N ASP A 169 1.74 -0.44 2.87
CA ASP A 169 0.67 -0.27 1.91
C ASP A 169 1.07 0.75 0.82
N ALA A 170 0.56 0.60 -0.38
CA ALA A 170 0.84 1.49 -1.50
C ALA A 170 -0.35 1.56 -2.45
N CYS A 171 -0.65 2.78 -2.91
CA CYS A 171 -1.72 3.00 -3.88
C CYS A 171 -1.35 4.04 -4.94
N ALA A 172 -1.82 3.81 -6.15
CA ALA A 172 -1.71 4.74 -7.26
C ALA A 172 -3.01 5.55 -7.37
N VAL A 173 -2.91 6.87 -7.31
CA VAL A 173 -4.04 7.80 -7.30
C VAL A 173 -4.33 8.30 -8.71
N PHE A 174 -5.61 8.32 -9.07
CA PHE A 174 -6.11 8.77 -10.35
C PHE A 174 -7.26 9.78 -10.14
N TYR A 175 -7.34 10.77 -11.01
CA TYR A 175 -8.45 11.74 -11.03
C TYR A 175 -9.33 11.43 -12.23
N LEU A 176 -10.58 11.02 -11.96
CA LEU A 176 -11.64 10.99 -12.96
C LEU A 176 -12.18 12.41 -13.12
N ASP A 177 -12.06 12.95 -14.32
CA ASP A 177 -12.43 14.33 -14.69
C ASP A 177 -11.51 15.41 -14.07
N LYS A 178 -11.02 16.34 -14.92
CA LYS A 178 -9.98 17.35 -14.59
C LYS A 178 -10.48 18.78 -14.73
#